data_AF-A0A9J6G9A8-F1
#
_entry.id   AF-A0A9J6G9A8-F1
#
_cell.length_a   1.000
_cell.length_b   1.000
_cell.length_c   1.000
_cell.angle_alpha   90.00
_cell.angle_beta   90.00
_cell.angle_gamma   90.00
#
_symmetry.space_group_name_H-M   'P 1'
#
loop_
_entity.id
_entity.type
_entity.pdbx_description
1 polymer ?
#
loop_
_entity_poly.entity_id
_entity_poly.type
_entity_poly.pdbx_seq_one_letter_code
_entity_poly.pdbx_strand_id
1 'polypeptide(L)' 'MDILCKGKATPSTLHPAEKSRKVFLAFDQSHIIKNVRSQFFCWDIGGNKQISLAWPKLLYKMH' A
#
# COMPACT_ATOMS: atom_id res chain seq x y z
N MET A 1 -8.37 8.59 22.69
CA MET A 1 -8.01 9.06 21.32
C MET A 1 -8.99 8.43 20.33
N ASP A 2 -10.30 8.61 20.56
CA ASP A 2 -11.32 7.66 20.07
C ASP A 2 -12.30 8.25 19.04
N ILE A 3 -11.97 9.40 18.47
CA ILE A 3 -12.91 10.19 17.65
C ILE A 3 -12.52 10.22 16.16
N LEU A 4 -11.31 9.83 15.75
CA LEU A 4 -10.82 10.10 14.39
C LEU A 4 -11.06 8.99 13.34
N CYS A 5 -11.58 7.80 13.71
CA CYS A 5 -11.55 6.63 12.81
C CYS A 5 -12.88 5.88 12.65
N LYS A 6 -14.05 6.53 12.76
CA LYS A 6 -15.37 5.86 12.63
C LYS A 6 -16.08 6.06 11.28
N GLY A 7 -15.49 6.77 10.33
CA GLY A 7 -16.05 6.99 8.99
C GLY A 7 -15.44 6.09 7.93
N LYS A 8 -16.22 5.75 6.89
CA LYS A 8 -15.70 5.12 5.67
C LYS A 8 -14.63 6.05 5.08
N ALA A 9 -13.37 5.65 5.06
CA ALA A 9 -12.29 6.48 4.55
C ALA A 9 -12.50 6.73 3.05
N THR A 10 -12.92 7.93 2.68
CA THR A 10 -13.05 8.34 1.28
C THR A 10 -11.71 8.91 0.80
N PRO A 11 -11.24 8.56 -0.41
CA PRO A 11 -9.96 9.06 -0.95
C PRO A 11 -9.98 10.55 -1.29
N SER A 12 -11.07 11.25 -0.96
CA SER A 12 -11.24 12.67 -1.19
C SER A 12 -12.10 13.32 -0.11
N THR A 13 -11.92 14.62 0.04
CA THR A 13 -12.71 15.52 0.89
C THR A 13 -12.87 16.89 0.22
N LEU A 14 -13.72 17.76 0.76
CA LEU A 14 -13.86 19.14 0.28
C LEU A 14 -12.74 20.02 0.85
N HIS A 15 -12.30 21.01 0.06
CA HIS A 15 -11.33 21.99 0.54
C HIS A 15 -11.94 22.84 1.67
N PRO A 16 -11.23 23.04 2.80
CA PRO A 16 -11.81 23.68 3.99
C PRO A 16 -12.26 25.13 3.77
N ALA A 17 -11.58 25.86 2.88
CA ALA A 17 -11.94 27.24 2.54
C ALA A 17 -12.80 27.37 1.27
N GLU A 18 -12.92 26.33 0.45
CA GLU A 18 -13.63 26.42 -0.84
C GLU A 18 -14.34 25.10 -1.17
N LYS A 19 -15.64 25.03 -0.86
CA LYS A 19 -16.44 23.80 -0.96
C LYS A 19 -16.68 23.31 -2.38
N SER A 20 -16.38 24.11 -3.40
CA SER A 20 -16.44 23.70 -4.82
C SER A 20 -15.25 22.84 -5.24
N ARG A 21 -14.15 22.87 -4.48
CA ARG A 21 -12.90 22.14 -4.77
C ARG A 21 -12.81 20.87 -3.95
N LYS A 22 -12.39 19.78 -4.61
CA LYS A 22 -12.07 18.51 -3.97
C LYS A 22 -10.56 18.39 -3.74
N VAL A 23 -10.19 17.90 -2.56
CA VAL A 23 -8.82 17.51 -2.20
C VAL A 23 -8.78 15.99 -2.17
N PHE A 24 -7.77 15.41 -2.79
CA PHE A 24 -7.59 13.96 -2.88
C PHE A 24 -6.43 13.53 -2.00
N LEU A 25 -6.56 12.37 -1.37
CA LEU A 25 -5.45 11.69 -0.70
C LEU A 25 -4.52 11.14 -1.79
N ALA A 26 -3.32 11.69 -1.86
CA ALA A 26 -2.25 11.15 -2.68
C ALA A 26 -1.36 10.26 -1.81
N PHE A 27 -0.90 9.14 -2.38
CA PHE A 27 0.07 8.29 -1.75
C PHE A 27 1.37 8.32 -2.55
N ASP A 28 2.50 8.27 -1.85
CA ASP A 28 3.79 8.11 -2.50
C ASP A 28 3.92 6.67 -3.02
N GLN A 29 3.82 6.54 -4.35
CA GLN A 29 3.90 5.27 -5.04
C GLN A 29 5.22 4.53 -4.75
N SER A 30 6.34 5.25 -4.61
CA SER A 30 7.64 4.63 -4.35
C SER A 30 7.68 3.97 -2.98
N HIS A 31 7.06 4.58 -1.98
CA HIS A 31 6.96 4.03 -0.63
C HIS A 31 6.00 2.85 -0.55
N ILE A 32 4.88 2.90 -1.30
CA ILE A 32 3.98 1.74 -1.43
C ILE A 32 4.74 0.53 -2.00
N ILE A 33 5.47 0.71 -3.10
CA ILE A 33 6.22 -0.36 -3.75
C ILE A 33 7.30 -0.92 -2.80
N LYS A 34 8.06 -0.04 -2.12
CA LYS A 34 9.05 -0.45 -1.13
C LYS A 34 8.43 -1.30 -0.02
N ASN A 35 7.26 -0.89 0.49
CA ASN A 35 6.58 -1.62 1.55
C ASN A 35 6.09 -2.99 1.08
N VAL A 36 5.44 -3.07 -0.09
CA VAL A 36 5.01 -4.34 -0.70
C VAL A 36 6.20 -5.28 -0.89
N ARG A 37 7.31 -4.77 -1.43
CA ARG A 37 8.55 -5.53 -1.59
C ARG A 37 9.05 -6.06 -0.25
N SER A 38 9.10 -5.23 0.79
CA SER A 38 9.54 -5.66 2.13
C SER A 38 8.63 -6.75 2.72
N GLN A 39 7.30 -6.62 2.58
CA GLN A 39 6.37 -7.66 3.00
C GLN A 39 6.59 -8.97 2.24
N PHE A 40 6.84 -8.88 0.93
CA PHE A 40 7.13 -10.02 0.07
C PHE A 40 8.43 -10.73 0.43
N PHE A 41 9.43 -10.02 0.98
CA PHE A 41 10.65 -10.61 1.52
C PHE A 41 10.43 -11.38 2.82
N CYS A 42 9.50 -10.93 3.67
CA CYS A 42 9.21 -11.52 4.96
C CYS A 42 8.29 -12.75 4.87
N TRP A 43 7.29 -12.73 3.98
CA TRP A 43 6.36 -13.85 3.79
C TRP A 43 5.81 -13.89 2.37
N ASP A 44 5.27 -15.04 2.00
CA ASP A 44 4.58 -15.20 0.73
C ASP A 44 3.22 -14.48 0.74
N ILE A 45 2.89 -13.82 -0.36
CA ILE A 45 1.66 -13.02 -0.50
C ILE A 45 0.68 -13.77 -1.40
N GLY A 46 -0.62 -13.73 -1.07
CA GLY A 46 -1.67 -14.19 -1.98
C GLY A 46 -2.35 -15.52 -1.63
N GLY A 47 -2.61 -15.83 -0.36
CA GLY A 47 -3.52 -16.93 0.04
C GLY A 47 -3.36 -18.23 -0.77
N ASN A 48 -4.44 -18.67 -1.42
CA ASN A 48 -4.48 -19.90 -2.25
C ASN A 48 -3.72 -19.79 -3.60
N LYS A 49 -3.39 -18.58 -4.06
CA LYS A 49 -2.57 -18.32 -5.27
C LYS A 49 -1.27 -17.67 -4.83
N GLN A 50 -0.55 -18.40 -3.99
CA GLN A 50 0.65 -17.93 -3.31
C GLN A 50 1.70 -17.48 -4.33
N ILE A 51 2.13 -16.24 -4.21
CA ILE A 51 3.27 -15.70 -4.92
C ILE A 51 4.42 -15.69 -3.91
N SER A 52 5.52 -16.35 -4.25
CA SER A 52 6.69 -16.48 -3.37
C SER A 52 7.96 -15.94 -4.02
N LEU A 53 8.91 -15.55 -3.19
CA LEU A 53 10.26 -15.19 -3.63
C LEU A 53 11.17 -16.38 -3.88
N ALA A 54 10.67 -17.61 -3.82
CA ALA A 54 11.49 -18.81 -3.99
C ALA A 54 12.25 -18.78 -5.33
N TRP A 55 11.57 -18.42 -6.42
CA TRP A 55 12.15 -18.35 -7.76
C TRP A 55 13.22 -17.25 -7.91
N PRO A 56 12.95 -15.97 -7.55
CA PRO A 56 14.00 -14.96 -7.54
C PRO A 56 15.19 -15.29 -6.64
N LYS A 57 14.95 -15.82 -5.43
CA LYS A 57 16.04 -16.22 -4.50
C LYS A 57 16.93 -17.31 -5.10
N LEU A 58 16.36 -18.24 -5.87
CA LEU A 58 17.13 -19.25 -6.58
C LEU A 58 18.00 -18.63 -7.67
N LEU A 59 17.45 -17.71 -8.47
CA LEU A 59 18.21 -16.97 -9.50
C LEU A 59 19.40 -16.20 -8.91
N TYR A 60 19.21 -15.50 -7.80
CA TYR A 60 20.27 -14.74 -7.14
C TYR A 60 21.33 -15.60 -6.44
N LYS A 61 21.06 -16.89 -6.16
CA LYS A 61 22.06 -17.83 -5.62
C LYS A 61 22.87 -18.54 -6.70
N MET A 62 22.40 -18.51 -7.95
CA MET A 62 23.09 -19.13 -9.09
C MET A 62 24.14 -18.19 -9.73
N HIS A 63 24.18 -16.93 -9.29
CA HIS A 63 25.21 -15.95 -9.61
C HIS A 63 26.06 -15.65 -8.37
#